data_AF-A0A916STU3-F1
#
_entry.id   AF-A0A916STU3-F1
#
_cell.length_a   1.000
_cell.length_b   1.000
_cell.length_c   1.000
_cell.angle_alpha   90.00
_cell.angle_beta   90.00
_cell.angle_gamma   90.00
#
_symmetry.space_group_name_H-M   'P 1'
#
loop_
_entity.id
_entity.type
_entity.pdbx_description
1 polymer ?
#
loop_
_entity_poly.entity_id
_entity_poly.type
_entity_poly.pdbx_seq_one_letter_code
_entity_poly.pdbx_strand_id
1 'polypeptide(L)' 'MTDDEPRIGPDPGSEEFQTLAAAVRTYSRLVAQSRSQPMSIDPVDLLHALSDVGEASVAMVRNAGAG' A
#
# COMPACT_ATOMS: atom_id res chain seq x y z
N MET A 1 -14.00 -9.64 30.86
CA MET A 1 -13.96 -8.38 30.10
C MET A 1 -12.65 -7.72 30.44
N THR A 2 -11.67 -7.81 29.55
CA THR A 2 -10.48 -6.94 29.44
C THR A 2 -9.58 -7.59 28.40
N ASP A 3 -9.54 -6.98 27.22
CA ASP A 3 -8.34 -6.83 26.37
C ASP A 3 -8.75 -5.86 25.26
N ASP A 4 -9.03 -4.63 25.70
CA ASP A 4 -9.05 -3.45 24.84
C ASP A 4 -7.58 -3.00 24.72
N GLU A 5 -6.71 -3.89 24.23
CA GLU A 5 -5.39 -3.45 23.79
C GLU A 5 -5.64 -2.53 22.60
N PRO A 6 -5.18 -1.27 22.64
CA PRO A 6 -5.19 -0.46 21.43
C PRO A 6 -4.41 -1.27 20.41
N ARG A 7 -5.08 -1.72 19.35
CA ARG A 7 -4.39 -2.21 18.16
C ARG A 7 -3.55 -1.02 17.71
N ILE A 8 -2.28 -0.99 18.13
CA ILE A 8 -1.32 0.01 17.69
C ILE A 8 -1.10 -0.32 16.23
N GLY A 9 -2.00 0.22 15.42
CA GLY A 9 -1.82 0.28 13.99
C GLY A 9 -0.53 1.05 13.72
N PRO A 10 0.09 0.80 12.57
CA PRO A 10 1.23 1.57 12.12
C PRO A 10 0.96 3.07 12.25
N ASP A 11 1.92 3.82 12.79
CA ASP A 11 1.77 5.27 12.96
C ASP A 11 1.46 5.90 11.59
N PRO A 12 0.28 6.55 11.42
CA PRO A 12 -0.07 7.21 10.18
C PRO A 12 0.92 8.32 9.78
N GLY A 13 1.67 8.86 10.75
CA GLY A 13 2.72 9.85 10.53
C GLY A 13 4.06 9.26 10.07
N SER A 14 4.25 7.94 10.13
CA SER A 14 5.50 7.28 9.73
C SER A 14 5.76 7.37 8.23
N GLU A 15 7.03 7.45 7.85
CA GLU A 15 7.46 7.48 6.44
C GLU A 15 7.05 6.19 5.71
N GLU A 16 7.12 5.04 6.38
CA GLU A 16 6.71 3.74 5.86
C GLU A 16 5.21 3.72 5.55
N PHE A 17 4.38 4.23 6.46
CA PHE A 17 2.94 4.31 6.24
C PHE A 17 2.63 5.25 5.08
N GLN A 18 3.28 6.41 5.00
CA GLN A 18 3.08 7.36 3.90
C GLN A 18 3.52 6.77 2.55
N THR A 19 4.61 6.01 2.53
CA THR A 19 5.12 5.30 1.35
C THR A 19 4.12 4.24 0.88
N LEU A 20 3.63 3.39 1.79
CA LEU A 20 2.59 2.40 1.47
C LEU A 20 1.31 3.09 0.98
N ALA A 21 0.87 4.15 1.66
CA ALA A 21 -0.33 4.89 1.27
C ALA A 21 -0.20 5.49 -0.14
N ALA A 22 0.99 5.99 -0.50
CA ALA A 22 1.26 6.50 -1.85
C ALA A 22 1.21 5.39 -2.91
N ALA A 23 1.82 4.24 -2.65
CA ALA A 23 1.79 3.08 -3.55
C ALA A 23 0.35 2.58 -3.76
N VAL A 24 -0.42 2.42 -2.68
CA VAL A 24 -1.82 1.98 -2.73
C VAL A 24 -2.70 2.96 -3.53
N ARG A 25 -2.51 4.28 -3.34
CA ARG A 25 -3.24 5.29 -4.13
C ARG A 25 -2.91 5.20 -5.62
N THR A 26 -1.65 4.97 -5.96
CA THR A 26 -1.22 4.82 -7.37
C THR A 26 -1.83 3.59 -8.01
N TYR A 27 -1.71 2.41 -7.38
CA TYR A 27 -2.34 1.19 -7.87
C TYR A 27 -3.87 1.34 -8.00
N SER A 28 -4.54 1.91 -6.98
CA SER A 28 -6.00 2.11 -6.99
C SER A 28 -6.46 3.00 -8.14
N ARG A 29 -5.68 4.05 -8.46
CA ARG A 29 -5.94 4.93 -9.61
C ARG A 29 -5.79 4.18 -10.94
N LEU A 30 -4.74 3.37 -11.10
CA LEU A 30 -4.55 2.56 -12.31
C LEU A 30 -5.67 1.52 -12.49
N VAL A 31 -6.12 0.88 -11.39
CA VAL A 31 -7.27 -0.03 -11.41
C VAL A 31 -8.57 0.69 -11.77
N ALA A 32 -8.80 1.89 -11.24
CA ALA A 32 -9.97 2.69 -11.59
C ALA A 32 -9.95 3.06 -13.09
N GLN A 33 -8.78 3.47 -13.59
CA GLN A 33 -8.60 3.78 -15.01
C GLN A 33 -8.82 2.55 -15.88
N SER A 34 -8.26 1.38 -15.53
CA SER A 34 -8.40 0.15 -16.32
C SER A 34 -9.84 -0.35 -16.41
N ARG A 35 -10.68 -0.06 -15.40
CA ARG A 35 -12.13 -0.35 -15.45
C ARG A 35 -12.87 0.58 -16.41
N SER A 36 -12.49 1.86 -16.45
CA SER A 36 -13.14 2.87 -17.28
C SER A 36 -12.66 2.86 -18.74
N GLN A 37 -11.37 2.56 -18.95
CA GLN A 37 -10.68 2.62 -20.23
C GLN A 37 -9.64 1.49 -20.30
N PRO A 38 -10.06 0.23 -20.50
CA PRO A 38 -9.16 -0.92 -20.43
C PRO A 38 -8.03 -0.89 -21.47
N MET A 39 -8.28 -0.30 -22.64
CA MET A 39 -7.33 -0.20 -23.76
C MET A 39 -6.26 0.89 -23.57
N SER A 40 -6.41 1.76 -22.57
CA SER A 40 -5.49 2.89 -22.33
C SER A 40 -4.50 2.64 -21.19
N ILE A 41 -4.52 1.45 -20.59
CA ILE A 41 -3.63 1.06 -19.50
C ILE A 41 -2.68 -0.01 -20.00
N ASP A 42 -1.38 0.19 -19.77
CA ASP A 42 -0.40 -0.87 -19.93
C ASP A 42 -0.55 -1.88 -18.76
N PRO A 43 -0.81 -3.16 -19.03
CA PRO A 43 -0.84 -4.19 -17.98
C PRO A 43 0.45 -4.26 -17.15
N VAL A 44 1.59 -3.89 -17.74
CA VAL A 44 2.89 -3.83 -17.05
C VAL A 44 2.88 -2.74 -15.97
N ASP A 45 2.27 -1.58 -16.21
CA ASP A 45 2.15 -0.52 -15.21
C ASP A 45 1.30 -0.95 -14.00
N LEU A 46 0.25 -1.73 -14.24
CA LEU A 46 -0.55 -2.34 -13.17
C LEU A 46 0.26 -3.32 -12.33
N LEU A 47 1.09 -4.16 -12.97
CA LEU A 47 1.96 -5.12 -12.28
C LEU A 47 3.06 -4.43 -11.50
N HIS A 48 3.69 -3.38 -12.06
CA HIS A 48 4.67 -2.58 -11.34
C HIS A 48 4.06 -1.88 -10.12
N ALA A 49 2.93 -1.20 -10.28
CA ALA A 49 2.27 -0.55 -9.15
C ALA A 49 1.81 -1.54 -8.07
N LEU A 50 1.45 -2.77 -8.45
CA LEU A 50 1.18 -3.84 -7.49
C LEU A 50 2.45 -4.31 -6.76
N SER A 51 3.57 -4.42 -7.48
CA SER A 51 4.88 -4.73 -6.90
C SER A 51 5.29 -3.67 -5.87
N ASP A 52 5.14 -2.39 -6.20
CA ASP A 52 5.44 -1.26 -5.31
C ASP A 52 4.64 -1.34 -3.99
N VAL A 53 3.37 -1.71 -4.07
CA VAL A 53 2.52 -1.93 -2.88
C VAL A 53 3.06 -3.09 -2.04
N GLY A 54 3.46 -4.20 -2.68
CA GLY A 54 4.04 -5.35 -2.01
C GLY A 54 5.35 -5.01 -1.30
N GLU A 55 6.25 -4.32 -1.98
CA GLU A 55 7.54 -3.88 -1.43
C GLU A 55 7.37 -2.93 -0.25
N ALA A 56 6.50 -1.92 -0.38
CA ALA A 56 6.19 -0.99 0.71
C ALA A 56 5.56 -1.71 1.92
N SER A 57 4.70 -2.70 1.67
CA SER A 57 4.10 -3.51 2.73
C SER A 57 5.15 -4.33 3.49
N VAL A 58 6.09 -4.95 2.77
CA VAL A 58 7.19 -5.72 3.38
C VAL A 58 8.12 -4.82 4.18
N ALA A 59 8.48 -3.65 3.65
CA ALA A 59 9.32 -2.68 4.35
C ALA A 59 8.68 -2.23 5.68
N MET A 60 7.39 -1.92 5.64
CA MET A 60 6.61 -1.52 6.79
C MET A 60 6.53 -2.61 7.88
N VAL A 61 6.33 -3.87 7.49
CA VAL A 61 6.33 -5.01 8.44
C VAL A 61 7.72 -5.24 9.04
N ARG A 62 8.79 -5.14 8.23
CA ARG A 62 10.17 -5.31 8.71
C ARG A 62 10.55 -4.25 9.73
N ASN A 63 10.21 -2.99 9.48
CA ASN A 63 10.54 -1.90 10.38
C ASN A 63 9.69 -1.92 11.65
N ALA A 64 8.42 -2.37 11.56
CA ALA A 64 7.58 -2.58 12.73
C ALA A 64 8.06 -3.72 13.66
N GLY A 65 8.72 -4.74 13.09
CA GLY A 65 9.29 -5.86 13.86
C GLY A 65 10.72 -5.67 14.37
N ALA A 66 11.36 -4.54 14.03
CA ALA A 66 12.70 -4.18 14.49
C ALA A 66 12.69 -3.27 15.74
N GLY A 67 11.50 -2.84 16.19
CA GLY A 67 11.28 -2.01 17.38
C GLY A 67 10.89 -2.80 18.62
#